data_AF-A0A3C1G8E0-F1
#
_entry.id   AF-A0A3C1G8E0-F1
#
_cell.length_a   1.000
_cell.length_b   1.000
_cell.length_c   1.000
_cell.angle_alpha   90.00
_cell.angle_beta   90.00
_cell.angle_gamma   90.00
#
_symmetry.space_group_name_H-M   'P 1'
#
loop_
_entity.id
_entity.type
_entity.pdbx_description
1 polymer ?
#
loop_
_entity_poly.entity_id
_entity_poly.type
_entity_poly.pdbx_seq_one_letter_code
_entity_poly.pdbx_strand_id
1 'polypeptide(L)'
;MICPECRHQNRDSAKFCEGCGGPLPVRCPTCGTALRPGARFCDECGQRLAAGSPAVPPGATPRAPASAAEVADKLTRKIPGYTPRHLAEKILTSR
;
A
#
# COMPACT_ATOMS: atom_id res chain seq x y z
N MET A 1 8.03 -18.05 -20.30
CA MET A 1 8.84 -18.73 -19.25
C MET A 1 8.21 -20.04 -18.76
N ILE A 2 9.00 -21.03 -18.31
CA ILE A 2 8.51 -22.30 -17.74
C ILE A 2 8.52 -22.23 -16.20
N CYS A 3 7.43 -22.64 -15.55
CA CYS A 3 7.35 -22.70 -14.09
C CYS A 3 8.28 -23.79 -13.53
N PRO A 4 9.17 -23.48 -12.57
CA PRO A 4 10.08 -24.49 -12.00
C PRO A 4 9.34 -25.53 -11.13
N GLU A 5 8.21 -25.16 -10.54
CA GLU A 5 7.44 -26.04 -9.63
C GLU A 5 6.61 -27.08 -10.37
N CYS A 6 5.86 -26.66 -11.40
CA CYS A 6 4.88 -27.52 -12.10
C CYS A 6 5.15 -27.69 -13.59
N ARG A 7 6.20 -27.07 -14.14
CA ARG A 7 6.58 -27.08 -15.57
C ARG A 7 5.55 -26.50 -16.55
N HIS A 8 4.53 -25.78 -16.07
CA HIS A 8 3.58 -25.09 -16.94
C HIS A 8 4.25 -23.95 -17.73
N GLN A 9 3.86 -23.77 -18.99
CA GLN A 9 4.31 -22.66 -19.83
C GLN A 9 3.51 -21.40 -19.49
N ASN A 10 4.19 -20.33 -19.12
CA ASN A 10 3.58 -19.05 -18.74
C ASN A 10 4.10 -17.91 -19.62
N ARG A 11 3.32 -16.84 -19.72
CA ARG A 11 3.74 -15.58 -20.34
C ARG A 11 4.98 -15.01 -19.62
N ASP A 12 5.88 -14.38 -20.36
CA ASP A 12 7.13 -13.84 -19.78
C ASP A 12 6.91 -12.70 -18.75
N SER A 13 5.76 -12.03 -18.81
CA SER A 13 5.38 -10.99 -17.84
C SER A 13 4.49 -11.51 -16.69
N ALA A 14 4.23 -12.83 -16.62
CA ALA A 14 3.40 -13.40 -15.57
C ALA A 14 4.11 -13.37 -14.21
N LYS A 15 3.41 -12.89 -13.17
CA LYS A 15 3.92 -12.85 -11.79
C LYS A 15 3.67 -14.16 -11.02
N PHE A 16 2.65 -14.89 -11.43
CA PHE A 16 2.22 -16.15 -10.82
C PHE A 16 1.97 -17.18 -11.92
N CYS A 17 2.12 -18.46 -11.59
CA CYS A 17 1.89 -19.54 -12.51
C CYS A 17 0.40 -19.80 -12.74
N GLU A 18 -0.03 -19.87 -14.00
CA GLU A 18 -1.41 -20.18 -14.39
C GLU A 18 -1.82 -21.63 -14.07
N GLY A 19 -0.85 -22.55 -13.94
CA GLY A 19 -1.10 -23.96 -13.63
C GLY A 19 -1.18 -24.25 -12.13
N CYS A 20 -0.26 -23.74 -11.31
CA CYS A 20 -0.17 -24.09 -9.88
C CYS A 20 -0.36 -22.89 -8.91
N GLY A 21 -0.46 -21.66 -9.41
CA GLY A 21 -0.58 -20.46 -8.58
C GLY A 21 0.70 -19.98 -7.89
N GLY A 22 1.80 -20.75 -7.96
CA GLY A 22 3.08 -20.37 -7.36
C GLY A 22 3.70 -19.10 -7.96
N PRO A 23 4.48 -18.32 -7.20
CA PRO A 23 5.14 -17.12 -7.71
C PRO A 23 6.21 -17.47 -8.75
N LEU A 24 6.28 -16.70 -9.84
CA LEU A 24 7.27 -16.88 -10.88
C LEU A 24 8.48 -15.98 -10.66
N PRO A 25 9.71 -16.46 -10.96
CA PRO A 25 10.92 -15.68 -10.76
C PRO A 25 10.97 -14.49 -11.74
N VAL A 26 11.03 -13.29 -11.20
CA VAL A 26 11.24 -12.07 -11.98
C VAL A 26 12.75 -11.91 -12.21
N ARG A 27 13.16 -11.52 -13.42
CA ARG A 27 14.57 -11.26 -13.75
C ARG A 27 14.83 -9.79 -14.02
N CYS A 28 16.05 -9.34 -13.73
CA CYS A 28 16.50 -8.00 -14.04
C CYS A 28 16.48 -7.80 -15.56
N PRO A 29 15.82 -6.75 -16.08
CA PRO A 29 15.78 -6.50 -17.53
C PRO A 29 17.14 -6.10 -18.10
N THR A 30 18.09 -5.69 -17.25
CA THR A 30 19.42 -5.24 -17.67
C THR A 30 20.46 -6.36 -17.63
N CYS A 31 20.50 -7.17 -16.56
CA CYS A 31 21.53 -8.21 -16.41
C CYS A 31 20.98 -9.65 -16.35
N GLY A 32 19.66 -9.86 -16.30
CA GLY A 32 19.05 -11.19 -16.27
C GLY A 32 19.10 -11.93 -14.92
N THR A 33 19.74 -11.36 -13.90
CA THR A 33 19.76 -11.91 -12.52
C THR A 33 18.35 -11.99 -11.95
N ALA A 34 18.05 -13.07 -11.23
CA ALA A 34 16.80 -13.21 -10.50
C ALA A 34 16.65 -12.10 -9.44
N LEU A 35 15.46 -11.49 -9.40
CA LEU A 35 15.14 -10.41 -8.49
C LEU A 35 14.36 -10.94 -7.30
N ARG A 36 14.69 -10.42 -6.11
CA ARG A 36 13.91 -10.68 -4.90
C ARG A 36 12.53 -10.03 -4.99
N PRO A 37 11.48 -10.65 -4.42
CA PRO A 37 10.14 -10.04 -4.40
C PRO A 37 10.19 -8.67 -3.72
N GLY A 38 9.66 -7.65 -4.39
CA GLY A 38 9.64 -6.26 -3.89
C GLY A 38 10.96 -5.49 -4.03
N ALA A 39 11.99 -6.06 -4.66
CA ALA A 39 13.25 -5.36 -4.90
C ALA A 39 13.03 -4.07 -5.70
N ARG A 40 13.59 -2.96 -5.20
CA ARG A 40 13.59 -1.65 -5.91
C ARG A 40 14.81 -1.44 -6.79
N PHE A 41 15.85 -2.22 -6.56
CA PHE A 41 17.11 -2.19 -7.29
C PHE A 41 17.57 -3.63 -7.52
N CYS A 42 18.33 -3.85 -8.60
CA CYS A 42 19.01 -5.12 -8.81
C CYS A 42 20.25 -5.21 -7.90
N ASP A 43 20.36 -6.30 -7.14
CA ASP A 43 21.46 -6.52 -6.20
C ASP A 43 22.81 -6.78 -6.91
N GLU A 44 22.79 -7.20 -8.18
CA GLU A 44 24.01 -7.46 -8.95
C GLU A 44 24.47 -6.24 -9.76
N CYS A 45 23.57 -5.59 -10.51
CA CYS A 45 23.95 -4.53 -11.45
C CYS A 45 23.53 -3.12 -11.01
N GLY A 46 22.84 -2.98 -9.88
CA GLY A 46 22.40 -1.68 -9.34
C GLY A 46 21.23 -1.02 -10.09
N GLN A 47 20.71 -1.63 -11.16
CA GLN A 47 19.64 -1.04 -11.98
C GLN A 47 18.39 -0.79 -11.13
N ARG A 48 17.81 0.42 -11.25
CA ARG A 48 16.51 0.73 -10.63
C ARG A 48 15.42 -0.07 -11.32
N LEU A 49 14.69 -0.84 -10.52
CA LEU A 49 13.51 -1.55 -10.95
C LEU A 49 12.33 -0.60 -10.75
N ALA A 50 11.56 -0.36 -11.81
CA ALA A 50 10.28 0.31 -11.67
C ALA A 50 9.38 -0.60 -10.82
N ALA A 51 9.43 -0.40 -9.49
CA ALA A 51 8.45 -0.98 -8.58
C ALA A 51 7.11 -0.55 -9.16
N GLY A 52 6.32 -1.53 -9.60
CA GLY A 52 5.00 -1.28 -10.15
C GLY A 52 4.26 -0.40 -9.16
N SER A 53 4.23 0.90 -9.44
CA SER A 53 3.27 1.79 -8.82
C SER A 53 1.94 1.10 -9.10
N PRO A 54 1.06 0.88 -8.12
CA PRO A 54 -0.31 0.52 -8.46
C PRO A 54 -0.72 1.58 -9.48
N ALA A 55 -1.00 1.14 -10.70
CA ALA A 55 -1.49 2.03 -11.73
C ALA A 55 -2.79 2.55 -11.16
N VAL A 56 -2.73 3.73 -10.54
CA VAL A 56 -3.90 4.49 -10.17
C VAL A 56 -4.59 4.67 -11.51
N PRO A 57 -5.80 4.12 -11.71
CA PRO A 57 -6.49 4.33 -12.97
C PRO A 57 -6.56 5.85 -13.20
N PRO A 58 -6.25 6.34 -14.41
CA PRO A 58 -6.36 7.75 -14.73
C PRO A 58 -7.84 8.13 -14.59
N GLY A 59 -8.25 8.58 -13.41
CA GLY A 59 -9.65 8.78 -13.05
C GLY A 59 -9.98 8.69 -11.56
N ALA A 60 -9.10 8.13 -10.71
CA ALA A 60 -9.28 8.23 -9.27
C ALA A 60 -8.82 9.60 -8.77
N THR A 61 -9.68 10.60 -8.85
CA THR A 61 -9.50 11.82 -8.05
C THR A 61 -9.59 11.42 -6.57
N PRO A 62 -8.59 11.73 -5.72
CA PRO A 62 -8.80 11.63 -4.29
C PRO A 62 -9.98 12.54 -3.96
N ARG A 63 -11.08 11.96 -3.47
CA ARG A 63 -12.20 12.75 -2.97
C ARG A 63 -11.62 13.66 -1.89
N ALA A 64 -11.75 14.98 -2.08
CA ALA A 64 -11.28 15.96 -1.11
C ALA A 64 -11.78 15.55 0.30
N PRO A 65 -10.96 15.71 1.35
CA PRO A 65 -11.45 15.48 2.70
C PRO A 65 -12.67 16.37 2.92
N ALA A 66 -13.72 15.79 3.54
CA ALA A 66 -14.89 16.53 3.96
C ALA A 66 -14.43 17.80 4.68
N SER A 67 -15.10 18.92 4.41
CA SER A 67 -14.70 20.23 4.92
C SER A 67 -14.45 20.17 6.44
N ALA A 68 -13.57 21.02 6.98
CA ALA A 68 -13.34 21.08 8.42
C ALA A 68 -14.65 21.26 9.22
N ALA A 69 -15.66 21.88 8.60
CA ALA A 69 -17.02 22.02 9.12
C ALA A 69 -17.78 20.68 9.24
N GLU A 70 -17.68 19.80 8.24
CA GLU A 70 -18.28 18.45 8.29
C GLU A 70 -17.60 17.54 9.32
N VAL A 71 -16.29 17.71 9.53
CA VAL A 71 -15.56 16.96 10.57
C VAL A 71 -16.00 17.41 11.98
N ALA A 72 -16.23 18.72 12.18
CA ALA A 72 -16.66 19.29 13.46
C ALA A 72 -18.09 18.89 13.87
N ASP A 73 -19.06 18.90 12.96
CA ASP A 73 -20.44 18.48 13.26
C ASP A 73 -20.49 17.00 13.69
N LYS A 74 -19.74 16.14 13.00
CA LYS A 74 -19.72 14.71 13.28
C LYS A 74 -19.03 14.38 14.61
N LEU A 75 -18.01 15.16 14.97
CA LEU A 75 -17.31 15.02 16.24
C LEU A 75 -18.20 15.43 17.43
N THR A 76 -18.98 16.50 17.26
CA THR A 76 -19.89 17.02 18.29
C THR A 76 -21.05 16.05 18.57
N ARG A 77 -21.52 15.32 17.56
CA ARG A 77 -22.64 14.36 17.73
C ARG A 77 -22.23 13.00 18.31
N LYS A 78 -20.96 12.60 18.19
CA LYS A 78 -20.52 11.22 18.51
C LYS A 78 -19.67 11.06 19.76
N ILE A 79 -19.18 12.14 20.37
CA ILE A 79 -18.35 12.03 21.58
C ILE A 79 -19.14 12.53 22.79
N PRO A 80 -19.72 11.64 23.61
CA PRO A 80 -20.00 11.99 24.99
C PRO A 80 -18.66 12.32 25.65
N GLY A 81 -18.49 13.58 26.06
CA GLY A 81 -17.25 14.07 26.65
C GLY A 81 -16.85 13.20 27.85
N TYR A 82 -15.63 12.66 27.80
CA TYR A 82 -15.08 11.84 28.89
C TYR A 82 -14.68 12.70 30.12
N THR A 83 -14.82 14.02 30.03
CA THR A 83 -14.56 14.98 31.12
C THR A 83 -15.87 15.39 31.81
N PRO A 84 -16.23 14.78 32.95
CA PRO A 84 -17.41 15.19 33.71
C PRO A 84 -17.24 16.62 34.25
N ARG A 85 -18.36 17.36 34.39
CA ARG A 85 -18.35 18.82 34.66
C ARG A 85 -17.46 19.22 35.85
N HIS A 86 -17.55 18.49 36.95
CA HIS A 86 -16.78 18.77 38.17
C HIS A 86 -15.26 18.68 37.95
N LEU A 87 -14.79 17.82 37.03
CA LEU A 87 -13.37 17.70 36.70
C LEU A 87 -12.91 18.84 35.79
N ALA A 88 -13.74 19.26 34.82
CA ALA A 88 -13.44 20.40 33.97
C ALA A 88 -13.34 21.72 34.78
N GLU A 89 -14.25 21.93 35.72
CA GLU A 89 -14.26 23.12 36.58
C GLU A 89 -12.99 23.19 37.45
N LYS A 90 -12.51 22.04 37.95
CA LYS A 90 -11.30 21.95 38.79
C LYS A 90 -10.03 22.27 38.00
N ILE A 91 -9.94 21.84 36.74
CA ILE A 91 -8.82 22.14 35.83
C ILE A 91 -8.75 23.65 35.51
N LEU A 92 -9.91 24.31 35.37
CA LEU A 92 -9.97 25.73 35.03
C LEU A 92 -9.68 26.66 36.22
N THR A 93 -9.92 26.21 37.44
CA THR A 93 -9.81 27.03 38.66
C THR A 93 -8.54 26.77 39.47
N SER A 94 -7.83 25.68 39.19
CA SER A 94 -6.53 25.39 39.79
C SER A 94 -5.45 26.03 38.93
N ARG A 95 -5.00 27.22 39.31
CA ARG A 95 -3.96 28.00 38.61
C ARG A 95 -2.61 27.83 39.28
#